data_AF-A0A6I2IL07-F1
#
_entry.id   AF-A0A6I2IL07-F1
#
_cell.length_a   1.000
_cell.length_b   1.000
_cell.length_c   1.000
_cell.angle_alpha   90.00
_cell.angle_beta   90.00
_cell.angle_gamma   90.00
#
_symmetry.space_group_name_H-M   'P 1'
#
loop_
_entity.id
_entity.type
_entity.pdbx_description
1 polymer ?
#
loop_
_entity_poly.entity_id
_entity_poly.type
_entity_poly.pdbx_seq_one_letter_code
_entity_poly.pdbx_strand_id
1 'polypeptide(L)'
;MLINKKHKNITLRLLFLSIVYLVFCCFIFFFMASVVIDLIFDSKVNLTREEIIDIIVVSSIAGTTGGLGSWIFAKIDERKARKSPPSDSE
;
A
#
# COMPACT_ATOMS: atom_id res chain seq x y z
N MET A 1 -18.47 25.68 10.33
CA MET A 1 -18.56 24.27 9.94
C MET A 1 -18.49 24.20 8.42
N LEU A 2 -17.29 24.08 7.84
CA LEU A 2 -17.11 23.99 6.38
C LEU A 2 -16.56 22.60 6.07
N ILE A 3 -17.46 21.62 6.02
CA ILE A 3 -17.13 20.31 5.46
C ILE A 3 -17.03 20.52 3.95
N ASN A 4 -15.84 20.91 3.50
CA ASN A 4 -15.45 20.85 2.11
C ASN A 4 -15.39 19.36 1.74
N LYS A 5 -16.54 18.78 1.36
CA LYS A 5 -16.61 17.50 0.66
C LYS A 5 -16.00 17.73 -0.73
N LYS A 6 -14.66 17.83 -0.77
CA LYS A 6 -13.90 17.65 -1.99
C LYS A 6 -14.24 16.24 -2.44
N HIS A 7 -15.09 16.11 -3.46
CA HIS A 7 -15.18 14.88 -4.25
C HIS A 7 -13.78 14.63 -4.80
N LYS A 8 -12.97 13.91 -4.02
CA LYS A 8 -11.62 13.52 -4.40
C LYS A 8 -11.84 12.40 -5.40
N ASN A 9 -12.04 12.78 -6.66
CA ASN A 9 -12.05 11.86 -7.78
C ASN A 9 -10.82 10.96 -7.60
N ILE A 10 -11.06 9.70 -7.26
CA ILE A 10 -10.00 8.72 -7.03
C ILE A 10 -9.35 8.50 -8.40
N THR A 11 -8.34 9.33 -8.67
CA THR A 11 -7.71 9.41 -9.98
C THR A 11 -6.74 8.24 -10.07
N LEU A 12 -6.74 7.53 -11.20
CA LEU A 12 -5.83 6.39 -11.44
C LEU A 12 -4.36 6.71 -11.13
N ARG A 13 -3.95 7.96 -11.35
CA ARG A 13 -2.63 8.48 -10.99
C ARG A 13 -2.32 8.38 -9.49
N LEU A 14 -3.29 8.64 -8.62
CA LEU A 14 -3.11 8.56 -7.16
C LEU A 14 -2.92 7.10 -6.71
N LEU A 15 -3.56 6.16 -7.41
CA LEU A 15 -3.45 4.73 -7.14
C LEU A 15 -2.10 4.20 -7.57
N PHE A 16 -1.66 4.57 -8.77
CA PHE A 16 -0.34 4.19 -9.25
C PHE A 16 0.73 4.71 -8.29
N LEU A 17 0.62 5.96 -7.84
CA LEU A 17 1.52 6.52 -6.84
C LEU A 17 1.45 5.78 -5.50
N SER A 18 0.25 5.39 -5.05
CA SER A 18 0.06 4.61 -3.83
C SER A 18 0.64 3.20 -3.93
N ILE A 19 0.49 2.53 -5.08
CA ILE A 19 1.04 1.19 -5.33
C ILE A 19 2.57 1.27 -5.31
N VAL A 20 3.16 2.21 -6.07
CA VAL A 20 4.62 2.39 -6.09
C VAL A 20 5.16 2.71 -4.71
N TYR A 21 4.48 3.57 -3.96
CA TYR A 21 4.85 3.90 -2.58
C TYR A 21 4.78 2.68 -1.66
N LEU A 22 3.71 1.89 -1.72
CA LEU A 22 3.57 0.66 -0.91
C LEU A 22 4.60 -0.39 -1.29
N VAL A 23 4.86 -0.62 -2.58
CA VAL A 23 5.91 -1.54 -3.04
C VAL A 23 7.27 -1.11 -2.47
N PHE A 24 7.61 0.18 -2.57
CA PHE A 24 8.88 0.69 -2.03
C PHE A 24 8.96 0.54 -0.51
N CYS A 25 7.87 0.82 0.20
CA CYS A 25 7.82 0.68 1.66
C CYS A 25 7.95 -0.79 2.09
N CYS A 26 7.27 -1.71 1.41
CA CYS A 26 7.39 -3.15 1.63
C CYS A 26 8.79 -3.65 1.32
N PHE A 27 9.41 -3.17 0.24
CA PHE A 27 10.77 -3.53 -0.13
C PHE A 27 11.79 -3.18 0.97
N ILE A 28 11.74 -1.93 1.49
CA ILE A 28 12.62 -1.52 2.60
C ILE A 28 12.34 -2.36 3.85
N PHE A 29 11.08 -2.61 4.17
CA PHE A 29 10.71 -3.41 5.35
C PHE A 29 11.26 -4.84 5.28
N PHE A 30 11.06 -5.54 4.16
CA PHE A 30 11.57 -6.89 3.97
C PHE A 30 13.09 -6.93 3.91
N PHE A 31 13.73 -5.91 3.30
CA PHE A 31 15.19 -5.81 3.30
C PHE A 31 15.76 -5.67 4.72
N MET A 32 15.19 -4.78 5.53
CA MET A 32 15.61 -4.61 6.93
C MET A 32 15.33 -5.89 7.74
N ALA A 33 14.20 -6.55 7.50
CA ALA A 33 13.87 -7.81 8.15
C ALA A 33 14.89 -8.90 7.82
N SER A 34 15.27 -9.08 6.55
CA SER A 34 16.30 -10.04 6.15
C SER A 34 17.65 -9.73 6.80
N VAL A 35 18.08 -8.47 6.80
CA VAL A 35 19.33 -8.08 7.48
C VAL A 35 19.30 -8.43 8.97
N VAL A 36 18.17 -8.20 9.64
CA VAL A 36 18.01 -8.54 11.06
C VAL A 36 18.03 -10.05 11.29
N ILE A 37 17.38 -10.83 10.42
CA ILE A 37 17.37 -12.30 10.48
C ILE A 37 18.81 -12.82 10.32
N ASP A 38 19.52 -12.40 9.28
CA ASP A 38 20.91 -12.81 9.04
C ASP A 38 21.83 -12.49 10.21
N LEU A 39 21.63 -11.31 10.81
CA LEU A 39 22.44 -10.87 11.94
C LEU A 39 22.16 -11.68 13.22
N ILE A 40 20.90 -12.10 13.44
CA ILE A 40 20.50 -12.93 14.59
C ILE A 40 20.95 -14.38 14.41
N PHE A 41 20.76 -14.97 13.23
CA PHE A 41 20.96 -16.40 13.00
C PHE A 41 22.38 -16.75 12.59
N ASP A 42 23.01 -15.95 11.72
CA ASP A 42 24.33 -16.26 11.14
C ASP A 42 25.46 -15.38 11.72
N SER A 43 25.13 -14.32 12.47
CA SER A 43 26.07 -13.28 12.93
C SER A 43 26.91 -12.65 11.80
N LYS A 44 26.50 -12.90 10.56
CA LYS A 44 27.11 -12.44 9.31
C LYS A 44 25.99 -12.13 8.34
N VAL A 45 26.14 -11.01 7.64
CA VAL A 45 25.16 -10.57 6.65
C VAL A 45 25.47 -11.28 5.33
N ASN A 46 24.92 -12.47 5.13
CA ASN A 46 25.05 -13.23 3.88
C ASN A 46 23.80 -13.00 3.01
N LEU A 47 23.67 -11.79 2.45
CA LEU A 47 22.60 -11.49 1.50
C LEU A 47 22.80 -12.29 0.21
N THR A 48 22.06 -13.38 0.07
CA THR A 48 22.12 -14.25 -1.11
C THR A 48 21.33 -13.62 -2.25
N ARG A 49 21.73 -13.89 -3.51
CA ARG A 49 20.97 -13.41 -4.68
C ARG A 49 19.52 -13.91 -4.68
N GLU A 50 19.29 -15.12 -4.18
CA GLU A 50 17.96 -15.72 -4.09
C GLU A 50 17.05 -14.92 -3.14
N GLU A 51 17.56 -14.53 -1.97
CA GLU A 51 16.80 -13.73 -1.00
C GLU A 51 16.46 -12.34 -1.55
N ILE A 52 17.40 -11.70 -2.26
CA ILE A 52 17.14 -10.41 -2.91
C ILE A 52 16.00 -10.55 -3.93
N ILE A 53 15.98 -11.63 -4.71
CA ILE A 53 14.91 -11.89 -5.68
C ILE A 53 13.58 -12.11 -4.96
N ASP A 54 13.56 -12.90 -3.89
CA ASP A 54 12.36 -13.16 -3.11
C ASP A 54 11.80 -11.89 -2.47
N ILE A 55 12.66 -11.03 -1.92
CA ILE A 55 12.27 -9.72 -1.37
C ILE A 55 11.63 -8.84 -2.45
N ILE A 56 12.18 -8.82 -3.66
CA ILE A 56 11.62 -8.05 -4.79
C ILE A 56 10.25 -8.62 -5.19
N VAL A 57 10.12 -9.94 -5.31
CA VAL A 57 8.88 -10.59 -5.70
C VAL A 57 7.79 -10.36 -4.66
N VAL A 58 8.11 -10.60 -3.38
CA VAL A 58 7.14 -10.50 -2.29
C VAL A 58 6.70 -9.05 -2.05
N SER A 59 7.61 -8.08 -2.16
CA SER A 59 7.28 -6.65 -2.05
C SER A 59 6.40 -6.18 -3.21
N SER A 60 6.64 -6.70 -4.42
CA SER A 60 5.80 -6.42 -5.59
C SER A 60 4.38 -6.97 -5.42
N ILE A 61 4.24 -8.21 -4.95
CA ILE A 61 2.94 -8.83 -4.66
C ILE A 61 2.22 -8.06 -3.55
N ALA A 62 2.88 -7.84 -2.42
CA ALA A 62 2.29 -7.15 -1.27
C ALA A 62 1.87 -5.71 -1.63
N GLY A 63 2.71 -4.96 -2.33
CA GLY A 63 2.41 -3.58 -2.71
C GLY A 63 1.32 -3.47 -3.78
N THR A 64 1.27 -4.38 -4.75
CA THR A 64 0.19 -4.41 -5.75
C THR A 64 -1.14 -4.84 -5.13
N THR A 65 -1.17 -5.91 -4.32
CA THR A 65 -2.37 -6.36 -3.61
C THR A 65 -2.86 -5.30 -2.63
N GLY A 66 -1.97 -4.69 -1.85
CA GLY A 66 -2.32 -3.63 -0.90
C GLY A 66 -2.86 -2.37 -1.59
N GLY A 67 -2.21 -1.92 -2.67
CA GLY A 67 -2.65 -0.75 -3.41
C GLY A 67 -3.95 -0.97 -4.19
N LEU A 68 -4.14 -2.15 -4.79
CA LEU A 68 -5.41 -2.52 -5.44
C LEU A 68 -6.54 -2.67 -4.43
N GLY A 69 -6.28 -3.33 -3.29
CA GLY A 69 -7.26 -3.47 -2.21
C GLY A 69 -7.70 -2.12 -1.67
N SER A 70 -6.74 -1.24 -1.35
CA SER A 70 -7.03 0.12 -0.92
C SER A 70 -7.84 0.91 -1.97
N TRP A 71 -7.59 0.69 -3.25
CA TRP A 71 -8.38 1.32 -4.31
C TRP A 71 -9.82 0.84 -4.33
N ILE A 72 -10.02 -0.48 -4.27
CA ILE A 72 -11.36 -1.08 -4.29
C ILE A 72 -12.17 -0.57 -3.10
N PHE A 73 -11.59 -0.54 -1.90
CA PHE A 73 -12.23 0.04 -0.72
C PHE A 73 -12.56 1.51 -0.91
N ALA A 74 -11.64 2.31 -1.48
CA ALA A 74 -11.89 3.71 -1.75
C ALA A 74 -13.04 3.92 -2.77
N LYS A 75 -13.14 3.08 -3.81
CA LYS A 75 -14.24 3.09 -4.78
C LYS A 75 -15.58 2.69 -4.16
N ILE A 76 -15.58 1.72 -3.24
CA ILE A 76 -16.78 1.31 -2.51
C ILE A 76 -17.25 2.45 -1.60
N ASP A 77 -16.32 3.10 -0.90
CA ASP A 77 -16.60 4.24 -0.03
C ASP A 77 -17.16 5.43 -0.82
N GLU A 78 -16.56 5.77 -1.97
CA GLU A 78 -17.07 6.79 -2.89
C GLU A 78 -18.49 6.45 -3.37
N ARG A 79 -18.77 5.18 -3.70
CA ARG A 79 -20.11 4.74 -4.12
C ARG A 79 -21.12 4.82 -2.98
N LYS A 80 -20.74 4.46 -1.75
CA LYS A 80 -21.58 4.56 -0.55
C LYS A 80 -21.91 6.03 -0.26
N ALA A 81 -20.90 6.89 -0.25
CA ALA A 81 -21.04 8.33 -0.03
C ALA A 81 -21.96 9.00 -1.07
N ARG A 82 -21.99 8.51 -2.31
CA ARG A 82 -22.87 9.00 -3.38
C ARG A 82 -24.31 8.47 -3.29
N LYS A 83 -24.55 7.35 -2.60
CA LYS A 83 -25.89 6.76 -2.41
C LYS A 83 -26.59 7.26 -1.16
N SER A 84 -25.86 7.68 -0.14
CA SER A 84 -26.42 8.40 1.01
C SER A 84 -26.80 9.82 0.58
N PRO A 85 -28.08 10.23 0.70
CA PRO A 85 -28.42 11.65 0.59
C PRO A 85 -27.69 12.43 1.70
N PRO A 86 -27.49 13.75 1.56
CA PRO A 86 -27.16 14.57 2.73
C PRO A 86 -28.26 14.34 3.77
N SER A 87 -27.91 13.78 4.92
CA SER A 87 -28.79 13.62 6.07
C SER A 87 -28.97 14.94 6.82
N ASP A 88 -29.11 16.03 6.08
CA ASP A 88 -29.54 17.31 6.61
C ASP A 88 -30.94 17.55 6.04
N SER A 89 -31.90 16.96 6.75
CA SER A 89 -33.29 17.41 6.72
C SER A 89 -33.38 18.47 7.80
N GLU A 90 -33.28 19.73 7.40
CA GLU A 90 -33.79 20.87 8.19
C GLU A 90 -35.04 21.40 7.48
#